data_AF-A0A6J5YCS5-F1
#
_entry.id   AF-A0A6J5YCS5-F1
#
_cell.length_a   1.000
_cell.length_b   1.000
_cell.length_c   1.000
_cell.angle_alpha   90.00
_cell.angle_beta   90.00
_cell.angle_gamma   90.00
#
_symmetry.space_group_name_H-M   'P 1'
#
loop_
_entity.id
_entity.type
_entity.pdbx_description
1 polymer ?
#
loop_
_entity_poly.entity_id
_entity_poly.type
_entity_poly.pdbx_seq_one_letter_code
_entity_poly.pdbx_strand_id
1 'polypeptide(L)'
;MSVHAASWPSIAGDPREVYAPEVLAALRSAAASVRAAAPAAALELLRLRLATLLGHNAELDAPAWGTPTPAQCAELGDWASAGSFDSSDRAALALGEQFAIDITGVSGGPLADAAAAHGASVLALVQGVFLLDLGHRCAKALGRLFDTSITSADWAWPVSGDAADEADAQCVEAPGADPMAAIGELLRVTAKLQTLDPVLRELVRMRGAHHHQCRRCQSVRSVAAIESGLDEAALEAARPGSTVSSGRQQAALALTDAVLVGRVELSDALVEQIHTELTAAEAVEMVCYLMRNSANKIAVAFGADAAIVSEGFEYQVIDAEGETITVDHPQPA
;
A
#
# COMPACT_ATOMS: atom_id res chain seq x y z
N MET A 1 -29.84 -4.87 14.49
CA MET A 1 -30.46 -3.54 14.35
C MET A 1 -29.77 -2.87 13.19
N SER A 2 -30.47 -2.68 12.07
CA SER A 2 -29.97 -1.94 10.91
C SER A 2 -29.79 -0.49 11.34
N VAL A 3 -28.52 -0.08 11.50
CA VAL A 3 -28.17 1.32 11.68
C VAL A 3 -28.47 1.98 10.33
N HIS A 4 -29.24 3.07 10.35
CA HIS A 4 -29.56 3.86 9.16
C HIS A 4 -28.30 4.07 8.33
N ALA A 5 -28.30 3.61 7.07
CA ALA A 5 -27.27 3.93 6.10
C ALA A 5 -27.20 5.45 5.99
N ALA A 6 -26.22 6.06 6.65
CA ALA A 6 -25.83 7.42 6.32
C ALA A 6 -25.53 7.39 4.82
N SER A 7 -26.17 8.27 4.04
CA SER A 7 -25.91 8.35 2.60
C SER A 7 -24.41 8.48 2.38
N TRP A 8 -23.83 7.60 1.56
CA TRP A 8 -22.42 7.67 1.22
C TRP A 8 -22.09 9.06 0.67
N PRO A 9 -21.09 9.76 1.20
CA PRO A 9 -20.84 11.15 0.86
C PRO A 9 -20.24 11.27 -0.54
N SER A 10 -20.71 12.28 -1.29
CA SER A 10 -20.02 12.73 -2.49
C SER A 10 -18.82 13.57 -2.06
N ILE A 11 -17.62 13.16 -2.45
CA ILE A 11 -16.38 13.89 -2.20
C ILE A 11 -15.74 14.22 -3.54
N ALA A 12 -15.36 15.48 -3.72
CA ALA A 12 -14.54 15.88 -4.85
C ALA A 12 -13.06 15.60 -4.52
N GLY A 13 -12.32 14.97 -5.43
CA GLY A 13 -10.90 14.69 -5.26
C GLY A 13 -10.61 13.46 -4.38
N ASP A 14 -9.46 13.46 -3.70
CA ASP A 14 -9.00 12.35 -2.87
C ASP A 14 -9.71 12.36 -1.49
N PRO A 15 -10.47 11.31 -1.11
CA PRO A 15 -11.20 11.26 0.15
C PRO A 15 -10.28 11.25 1.38
N ARG A 16 -8.97 10.99 1.23
CA ARG A 16 -8.00 11.15 2.30
C ARG A 16 -7.83 12.61 2.73
N GLU A 17 -8.13 13.59 1.87
CA GLU A 17 -8.12 15.01 2.27
C GLU A 17 -9.13 15.31 3.38
N VAL A 18 -10.24 14.57 3.42
CA VAL A 18 -11.29 14.71 4.43
C VAL A 18 -11.03 13.80 5.63
N TYR A 19 -10.74 12.52 5.37
CA TYR A 19 -10.77 11.50 6.43
C TYR A 19 -9.38 11.11 6.96
N ALA A 20 -8.31 11.40 6.23
CA ALA A 20 -6.94 11.03 6.62
C ALA A 20 -5.87 12.04 6.12
N PRO A 21 -6.02 13.35 6.38
CA PRO A 21 -5.16 14.37 5.77
C PRO A 21 -3.69 14.24 6.21
N GLU A 22 -3.43 13.84 7.46
CA GLU A 22 -2.06 13.56 7.94
C GLU A 22 -1.42 12.39 7.18
N VAL A 23 -2.21 11.34 6.87
CA VAL A 23 -1.73 10.19 6.09
C VAL A 23 -1.39 10.60 4.66
N LEU A 24 -2.24 11.41 4.02
CA LEU A 24 -1.98 11.91 2.68
C LEU A 24 -0.73 12.80 2.63
N ALA A 25 -0.55 13.67 3.62
CA ALA A 25 0.66 14.50 3.73
C ALA A 25 1.93 13.65 3.93
N ALA A 26 1.88 12.64 4.81
CA ALA A 26 3.01 11.73 5.01
C ALA A 26 3.31 10.88 3.76
N LEU A 27 2.29 10.48 3.00
CA LEU A 27 2.47 9.77 1.74
C LEU A 27 3.15 10.64 0.68
N ARG A 28 2.75 11.92 0.55
CA ARG A 28 3.42 12.89 -0.33
C ARG A 28 4.90 13.08 0.08
N SER A 29 5.18 13.17 1.38
CA SER A 29 6.54 13.27 1.91
C SER A 29 7.39 12.03 1.60
N ALA A 30 6.85 10.82 1.83
CA ALA A 30 7.51 9.57 1.49
C ALA A 30 7.81 9.45 -0.01
N ALA A 31 6.86 9.84 -0.86
CA ALA A 31 7.05 9.86 -2.31
C ALA A 31 8.15 10.85 -2.73
N ALA A 32 8.20 12.04 -2.13
CA ALA A 32 9.25 13.03 -2.40
C ALA A 32 10.64 12.51 -2.00
N SER A 33 10.78 11.91 -0.81
CA SER A 33 12.03 11.32 -0.34
C SER A 33 12.51 10.17 -1.25
N VAL A 34 11.61 9.27 -1.66
CA VAL A 34 11.93 8.21 -2.63
C VAL A 34 12.38 8.77 -3.96
N ARG A 35 11.68 9.79 -4.52
CA ARG A 35 12.08 10.41 -5.79
C ARG A 35 13.47 11.04 -5.72
N ALA A 36 13.87 11.56 -4.57
CA ALA A 36 15.20 12.11 -4.37
C ALA A 36 16.30 11.03 -4.27
N ALA A 37 15.96 9.82 -3.79
CA ALA A 37 16.92 8.75 -3.50
C ALA A 37 17.04 7.67 -4.60
N ALA A 38 15.97 7.42 -5.36
CA ALA A 38 15.91 6.36 -6.37
C ALA A 38 16.10 6.89 -7.81
N PRO A 39 16.54 6.05 -8.76
CA PRO A 39 16.75 6.48 -10.14
C PRO A 39 15.44 6.90 -10.82
N ALA A 40 15.30 8.19 -11.15
CA ALA A 40 14.07 8.77 -11.68
C ALA A 40 13.52 8.06 -12.94
N ALA A 41 14.41 7.69 -13.87
CA ALA A 41 14.01 6.96 -15.09
C ALA A 41 13.41 5.58 -14.75
N ALA A 42 14.01 4.85 -13.80
CA ALA A 42 13.49 3.55 -13.36
C ALA A 42 12.13 3.69 -12.65
N LEU A 43 11.98 4.70 -11.79
CA LEU A 43 10.70 4.99 -11.12
C LEU A 43 9.59 5.29 -12.12
N GLU A 44 9.87 6.03 -13.19
CA GLU A 44 8.87 6.34 -14.20
C GLU A 44 8.46 5.12 -15.03
N LEU A 45 9.42 4.28 -15.43
CA LEU A 45 9.12 3.01 -16.09
C LEU A 45 8.26 2.10 -15.19
N LEU A 46 8.60 2.04 -13.91
CA LEU A 46 7.82 1.31 -12.90
C LEU A 46 6.41 1.88 -12.75
N ARG A 47 6.25 3.20 -12.64
CA ARG A 47 4.94 3.86 -12.52
C ARG A 47 4.03 3.49 -13.69
N LEU A 48 4.51 3.67 -14.92
CA LEU A 48 3.76 3.36 -16.13
C LEU A 48 3.42 1.85 -16.22
N ARG A 49 4.40 0.99 -15.88
CA ARG A 49 4.19 -0.46 -15.97
C ARG A 49 3.23 -0.97 -14.92
N LEU A 50 3.37 -0.55 -13.67
CA LEU A 50 2.48 -0.91 -12.56
C LEU A 50 1.08 -0.35 -12.79
N ALA A 51 0.94 0.88 -13.31
CA ALA A 51 -0.35 1.41 -13.72
C ALA A 51 -1.04 0.48 -14.73
N THR A 52 -0.34 0.05 -15.78
CA THR A 52 -0.89 -0.87 -16.78
C THR A 52 -1.23 -2.25 -16.20
N LEU A 53 -0.33 -2.81 -15.38
CA LEU A 53 -0.48 -4.11 -14.74
C LEU A 53 -1.68 -4.15 -13.79
N LEU A 54 -1.88 -3.08 -12.99
CA LEU A 54 -2.95 -2.94 -12.02
C LEU A 54 -4.25 -2.38 -12.62
N GLY A 55 -4.23 -1.99 -13.91
CA GLY A 55 -5.36 -1.43 -14.66
C GLY A 55 -5.72 0.00 -14.25
N HIS A 56 -4.75 0.81 -13.82
CA HIS A 56 -4.92 2.20 -13.41
C HIS A 56 -4.73 3.16 -14.58
N ASN A 57 -5.60 3.12 -15.58
CA ASN A 57 -5.37 3.85 -16.84
C ASN A 57 -5.30 5.39 -16.66
N ALA A 58 -6.05 5.96 -15.70
CA ALA A 58 -5.99 7.39 -15.41
C ALA A 58 -4.60 7.87 -14.98
N GLU A 59 -3.77 6.98 -14.42
CA GLU A 59 -2.40 7.28 -14.04
C GLU A 59 -1.50 7.58 -15.24
N LEU A 60 -1.82 7.08 -16.43
CA LEU A 60 -0.95 7.23 -17.61
C LEU A 60 -0.79 8.70 -18.03
N ASP A 61 -1.76 9.55 -17.67
CA ASP A 61 -1.75 10.99 -17.92
C ASP A 61 -1.22 11.83 -16.73
N ALA A 62 -0.85 11.18 -15.62
CA ALA A 62 -0.36 11.87 -14.42
C ALA A 62 1.09 12.36 -14.59
N PRO A 63 1.53 13.36 -13.78
CA PRO A 63 2.89 13.89 -13.86
C PRO A 63 3.96 12.80 -13.72
N ALA A 64 4.92 12.81 -14.64
CA ALA A 64 5.98 11.82 -14.70
C ALA A 64 6.97 11.98 -13.52
N TRP A 65 7.43 10.85 -12.98
CA TRP A 65 8.47 10.80 -11.95
C TRP A 65 9.88 10.87 -12.54
N GLY A 66 10.00 10.80 -13.87
CA GLY A 66 11.24 10.80 -14.65
C GLY A 66 10.96 10.96 -16.14
N THR A 67 12.00 10.88 -16.97
CA THR A 67 11.91 11.16 -18.41
C THR A 67 12.40 9.97 -19.25
N PRO A 68 11.59 8.89 -19.38
CA PRO A 68 11.89 7.78 -20.28
C PRO A 68 11.91 8.26 -21.73
N THR A 69 12.62 7.53 -22.58
CA THR A 69 12.64 7.80 -24.01
C THR A 69 11.28 7.47 -24.65
N PRO A 70 10.90 8.12 -25.76
CA PRO A 70 9.68 7.77 -26.49
C PRO A 70 9.63 6.29 -26.93
N ALA A 71 10.80 5.70 -27.24
CA ALA A 71 10.90 4.28 -27.58
C ALA A 71 10.57 3.39 -26.37
N GLN A 72 11.12 3.69 -25.18
CA GLN A 72 10.76 2.97 -23.95
C GLN A 72 9.27 3.09 -23.65
N CYS A 73 8.65 4.26 -23.80
CA CYS A 73 7.21 4.40 -23.59
C CYS A 73 6.38 3.55 -24.56
N ALA A 74 6.74 3.56 -25.85
CA ALA A 74 6.03 2.80 -26.88
C ALA A 74 6.19 1.28 -26.72
N GLU A 75 7.36 0.83 -26.27
CA GLU A 75 7.74 -0.59 -26.18
C GLU A 75 7.54 -1.18 -24.77
N LEU A 76 7.00 -0.42 -23.81
CA LEU A 76 6.84 -0.84 -22.40
C LEU A 76 5.96 -2.09 -22.23
N GLY A 77 5.04 -2.34 -23.15
CA GLY A 77 4.24 -3.57 -23.16
C GLY A 77 5.10 -4.83 -23.33
N ASP A 78 6.17 -4.72 -24.13
CA ASP A 78 7.06 -5.81 -24.55
C ASP A 78 8.48 -5.64 -23.97
N TRP A 79 8.58 -4.93 -22.83
CA TRP A 79 9.84 -4.49 -22.22
C TRP A 79 10.87 -5.61 -22.07
N ALA A 80 10.42 -6.85 -21.81
CA ALA A 80 11.26 -8.02 -21.59
C ALA A 80 12.07 -8.44 -22.83
N SER A 81 11.65 -8.07 -24.04
CA SER A 81 12.34 -8.38 -25.30
C SER A 81 12.68 -7.14 -26.16
N ALA A 82 12.03 -6.01 -25.90
CA ALA A 82 12.20 -4.76 -26.64
C ALA A 82 13.62 -4.20 -26.57
N GLY A 83 14.18 -3.71 -27.68
CA GLY A 83 15.56 -3.24 -27.74
C GLY A 83 15.81 -1.91 -27.01
N SER A 84 14.76 -1.17 -26.67
CA SER A 84 14.86 0.13 -26.00
C SER A 84 15.23 0.09 -24.52
N PHE A 85 15.29 -1.10 -23.91
CA PHE A 85 15.56 -1.29 -22.48
C PHE A 85 16.92 -1.93 -22.24
N ASP A 86 17.75 -1.29 -21.44
CA ASP A 86 19.02 -1.85 -21.02
C ASP A 86 18.85 -2.88 -19.87
N SER A 87 19.95 -3.40 -19.33
CA SER A 87 19.90 -4.35 -18.22
C SER A 87 19.37 -3.73 -16.92
N SER A 88 19.58 -2.44 -16.70
CA SER A 88 19.14 -1.72 -15.52
C SER A 88 17.63 -1.49 -15.52
N ASP A 89 17.09 -1.08 -16.67
CA ASP A 89 15.66 -0.94 -16.89
C ASP A 89 14.93 -2.27 -16.68
N ARG A 90 15.43 -3.34 -17.30
CA ARG A 90 14.83 -4.69 -17.18
C ARG A 90 14.85 -5.19 -15.75
N ALA A 91 15.94 -4.96 -15.02
CA ALA A 91 16.04 -5.38 -13.63
C ALA A 91 15.03 -4.64 -12.75
N ALA A 92 14.83 -3.34 -12.96
CA ALA A 92 13.80 -2.57 -12.26
C ALA A 92 12.38 -3.06 -12.60
N LEU A 93 12.07 -3.24 -13.88
CA LEU A 93 10.76 -3.69 -14.34
C LEU A 93 10.42 -5.11 -13.86
N ALA A 94 11.38 -6.05 -13.93
CA ALA A 94 11.22 -7.40 -13.41
C ALA A 94 10.97 -7.41 -11.91
N LEU A 95 11.73 -6.60 -11.15
CA LEU A 95 11.51 -6.41 -9.72
C LEU A 95 10.10 -5.88 -9.44
N GLY A 96 9.67 -4.82 -10.15
CA GLY A 96 8.36 -4.20 -9.98
C GLY A 96 7.20 -5.16 -10.26
N GLU A 97 7.24 -5.87 -11.39
CA GLU A 97 6.21 -6.86 -11.74
C GLU A 97 6.14 -7.99 -10.72
N GLN A 98 7.28 -8.61 -10.39
CA GLN A 98 7.30 -9.69 -9.42
C GLN A 98 6.81 -9.20 -8.06
N PHE A 99 7.24 -8.02 -7.61
CA PHE A 99 6.79 -7.42 -6.35
C PHE A 99 5.27 -7.23 -6.31
N ALA A 100 4.66 -6.73 -7.39
CA ALA A 100 3.23 -6.49 -7.46
C ALA A 100 2.39 -7.77 -7.63
N ILE A 101 2.91 -8.78 -8.35
CA ILE A 101 2.22 -10.05 -8.61
C ILE A 101 2.34 -11.01 -7.42
N ASP A 102 3.57 -11.26 -6.96
CA ASP A 102 3.87 -12.21 -5.90
C ASP A 102 5.23 -11.86 -5.26
N ILE A 103 5.18 -11.22 -4.10
CA ILE A 103 6.36 -10.75 -3.38
C ILE A 103 7.32 -11.88 -2.97
N THR A 104 6.83 -13.12 -2.88
CA THR A 104 7.61 -14.26 -2.39
C THR A 104 8.68 -14.71 -3.40
N GLY A 105 8.46 -14.43 -4.69
CA GLY A 105 9.42 -14.71 -5.76
C GLY A 105 10.51 -13.65 -5.92
N VAL A 106 10.44 -12.50 -5.23
CA VAL A 106 11.38 -11.39 -5.42
C VAL A 106 12.81 -11.74 -4.97
N SER A 107 12.95 -12.40 -3.82
CA SER A 107 14.25 -12.79 -3.27
C SER A 107 14.94 -13.90 -4.08
N GLY A 108 14.19 -14.62 -4.92
CA GLY A 108 14.68 -15.73 -5.75
C GLY A 108 15.37 -15.32 -7.06
N GLY A 109 15.42 -14.02 -7.40
CA GLY A 109 16.09 -13.55 -8.62
C GLY A 109 15.98 -12.03 -8.83
N PRO A 110 14.78 -11.47 -9.04
CA PRO A 110 14.62 -10.06 -9.43
C PRO A 110 15.30 -9.06 -8.50
N LEU A 111 15.33 -9.31 -7.19
CA LEU A 111 16.07 -8.45 -6.27
C LEU A 111 17.58 -8.49 -6.49
N ALA A 112 18.16 -9.66 -6.76
CA ALA A 112 19.59 -9.80 -7.00
C ALA A 112 20.00 -9.10 -8.29
N ASP A 113 19.20 -9.23 -9.35
CA ASP A 113 19.43 -8.54 -10.63
C ASP A 113 19.33 -7.01 -10.44
N ALA A 114 18.32 -6.54 -9.70
CA ALA A 114 18.18 -5.12 -9.38
C ALA A 114 19.33 -4.61 -8.50
N ALA A 115 19.80 -5.40 -7.53
CA ALA A 115 20.95 -5.05 -6.70
C ALA A 115 22.24 -4.95 -7.51
N ALA A 116 22.45 -5.86 -8.46
CA ALA A 116 23.60 -5.84 -9.37
C ALA A 116 23.57 -4.61 -10.30
N ALA A 117 22.38 -4.21 -10.79
CA ALA A 117 22.24 -3.09 -11.71
C ALA A 117 22.22 -1.70 -11.03
N HIS A 118 21.57 -1.58 -9.86
CA HIS A 118 21.31 -0.30 -9.19
C HIS A 118 22.21 -0.06 -7.97
N GLY A 119 22.98 -1.06 -7.54
CA GLY A 119 23.95 -0.94 -6.46
C GLY A 119 23.35 -0.36 -5.17
N ALA A 120 23.93 0.73 -4.67
CA ALA A 120 23.51 1.38 -3.43
C ALA A 120 22.05 1.90 -3.47
N SER A 121 21.49 2.14 -4.67
CA SER A 121 20.12 2.63 -4.83
C SER A 121 19.06 1.53 -4.79
N VAL A 122 19.42 0.25 -4.66
CA VAL A 122 18.43 -0.85 -4.70
C VAL A 122 17.39 -0.76 -3.59
N LEU A 123 17.77 -0.30 -2.39
CA LEU A 123 16.81 -0.10 -1.30
C LEU A 123 15.79 1.00 -1.63
N ALA A 124 16.27 2.13 -2.15
CA ALA A 124 15.44 3.23 -2.64
C ALA A 124 14.50 2.79 -3.75
N LEU A 125 14.97 1.94 -4.66
CA LEU A 125 14.15 1.36 -5.72
C LEU A 125 13.04 0.46 -5.17
N VAL A 126 13.34 -0.44 -4.23
CA VAL A 126 12.31 -1.30 -3.58
C VAL A 126 11.27 -0.48 -2.83
N GLN A 127 11.69 0.59 -2.14
CA GLN A 127 10.78 1.52 -1.47
C GLN A 127 9.89 2.26 -2.49
N GLY A 128 10.44 2.64 -3.64
CA GLY A 128 9.66 3.23 -4.72
C GLY A 128 8.67 2.26 -5.36
N VAL A 129 9.06 1.01 -5.57
CA VAL A 129 8.13 -0.05 -6.01
C VAL A 129 6.98 -0.22 -5.01
N PHE A 130 7.27 -0.24 -3.71
CA PHE A 130 6.23 -0.28 -2.66
C PHE A 130 5.25 0.89 -2.76
N LEU A 131 5.76 2.13 -2.87
CA LEU A 131 4.90 3.31 -2.96
C LEU A 131 4.08 3.34 -4.25
N LEU A 132 4.65 2.94 -5.38
CA LEU A 132 3.94 2.89 -6.66
C LEU A 132 2.87 1.78 -6.67
N ASP A 133 3.22 0.57 -6.26
CA ASP A 133 2.29 -0.57 -6.19
C ASP A 133 1.10 -0.24 -5.27
N LEU A 134 1.35 0.13 -4.02
CA LEU A 134 0.28 0.40 -3.06
C LEU A 134 -0.39 1.75 -3.30
N GLY A 135 0.33 2.75 -3.80
CA GLY A 135 -0.23 4.04 -4.20
C GLY A 135 -1.28 3.88 -5.29
N HIS A 136 -0.99 3.13 -6.36
CA HIS A 136 -1.96 2.83 -7.41
C HIS A 136 -3.13 1.97 -6.91
N ARG A 137 -2.85 0.97 -6.07
CA ARG A 137 -3.92 0.11 -5.50
C ARG A 137 -4.90 0.92 -4.63
N CYS A 138 -4.37 1.76 -3.74
CA CYS A 138 -5.18 2.63 -2.90
C CYS A 138 -5.93 3.68 -3.71
N ALA A 139 -5.28 4.34 -4.66
CA ALA A 139 -5.90 5.35 -5.52
C ALA A 139 -7.08 4.75 -6.31
N LYS A 140 -6.91 3.58 -6.92
CA LYS A 140 -8.01 2.88 -7.62
C LYS A 140 -9.14 2.48 -6.69
N ALA A 141 -8.83 1.93 -5.53
CA ALA A 141 -9.85 1.48 -4.59
C ALA A 141 -10.68 2.66 -4.06
N LEU A 142 -10.01 3.73 -3.61
CA LEU A 142 -10.68 4.94 -3.13
C LEU A 142 -11.44 5.63 -4.26
N GLY A 143 -10.83 5.77 -5.45
CA GLY A 143 -11.49 6.34 -6.61
C GLY A 143 -12.78 5.61 -6.96
N ARG A 144 -12.76 4.28 -6.89
CA ARG A 144 -13.93 3.46 -7.14
C ARG A 144 -15.00 3.53 -6.05
N LEU A 145 -14.60 3.61 -4.77
CA LEU A 145 -15.53 3.72 -3.65
C LEU A 145 -16.22 5.08 -3.55
N PHE A 146 -15.58 6.14 -4.05
CA PHE A 146 -16.05 7.54 -3.95
C PHE A 146 -16.43 8.16 -5.30
N ASP A 147 -16.41 7.38 -6.38
CA ASP A 147 -16.71 7.82 -7.75
C ASP A 147 -15.88 9.04 -8.17
N THR A 148 -14.57 8.95 -7.94
CA THR A 148 -13.58 10.02 -8.19
C THR A 148 -12.34 9.44 -8.88
N SER A 149 -11.63 10.27 -9.63
CA SER A 149 -10.35 9.87 -10.25
C SER A 149 -9.21 10.32 -9.36
N ILE A 150 -8.37 9.39 -8.92
CA ILE A 150 -7.21 9.65 -8.06
C ILE A 150 -5.99 9.08 -8.77
N THR A 151 -4.95 9.88 -8.94
CA THR A 151 -3.68 9.50 -9.57
C THR A 151 -2.51 9.88 -8.68
N SER A 152 -1.28 9.56 -9.09
CA SER A 152 -0.09 10.02 -8.37
C SER A 152 0.01 11.54 -8.29
N ALA A 153 -0.66 12.31 -9.16
CA ALA A 153 -0.84 13.76 -9.01
C ALA A 153 -1.34 14.13 -7.61
N ASP A 154 -2.28 13.35 -7.07
CA ASP A 154 -2.94 13.65 -5.80
C ASP A 154 -2.11 13.23 -4.58
N TRP A 155 -1.37 12.12 -4.66
CA TRP A 155 -0.72 11.51 -3.49
C TRP A 155 0.81 11.50 -3.53
N ALA A 156 1.43 11.80 -4.66
CA ALA A 156 2.89 11.83 -4.80
C ALA A 156 3.45 13.24 -4.89
N TRP A 157 2.64 14.23 -5.25
CA TRP A 157 3.07 15.61 -5.49
C TRP A 157 2.47 16.58 -4.46
N PRO A 158 3.14 17.72 -4.19
CA PRO A 158 2.54 18.80 -3.43
C PRO A 158 1.29 19.37 -4.10
N VAL A 159 0.38 19.98 -3.32
CA VAL A 159 -0.80 20.66 -3.87
C VAL A 159 -0.33 21.95 -4.56
N SER A 160 -0.73 22.15 -5.82
CA SER A 160 -0.49 23.37 -6.59
C SER A 160 -1.18 24.57 -5.91
N GLY A 161 -0.42 25.27 -5.08
CA GLY A 161 -0.87 26.32 -4.16
C GLY A 161 0.29 26.82 -3.29
N ASP A 162 1.23 25.92 -3.00
CA ASP A 162 2.61 26.28 -2.66
C ASP A 162 3.33 26.55 -3.98
N ALA A 163 3.50 27.83 -4.32
CA ALA A 163 4.09 28.27 -5.58
C ALA A 163 5.50 27.70 -5.77
N ALA A 164 5.57 26.64 -6.55
CA ALA A 164 6.73 26.23 -7.29
C ALA A 164 6.24 26.19 -8.74
N ASP A 165 6.73 27.09 -9.59
CA ASP A 165 6.53 27.02 -11.04
C ASP A 165 6.79 25.59 -11.54
N GLU A 166 6.30 25.18 -12.71
CA GLU A 166 6.54 23.81 -13.24
C GLU A 166 8.05 23.46 -13.34
N ALA A 167 8.93 24.47 -13.36
CA ALA A 167 10.39 24.32 -13.26
C ALA A 167 10.90 24.17 -11.81
N ASP A 168 10.17 24.66 -10.81
CA ASP A 168 10.45 24.58 -9.37
C ASP A 168 9.75 23.40 -8.67
N ALA A 169 8.75 22.75 -9.28
CA ALA A 169 8.19 21.51 -8.74
C ALA A 169 9.23 20.37 -8.67
N GLN A 170 10.32 20.51 -9.44
CA GLN A 170 11.54 19.70 -9.37
C GLN A 170 12.51 20.16 -8.25
N CYS A 171 12.26 21.31 -7.63
CA CYS A 171 13.15 22.03 -6.70
C CYS A 171 12.53 22.29 -5.31
N VAL A 172 11.35 21.77 -4.98
CA VAL A 172 10.94 21.68 -3.57
C VAL A 172 11.95 20.76 -2.91
N GLU A 173 12.85 21.31 -2.08
CA GLU A 173 13.76 20.48 -1.29
C GLU A 173 12.91 19.46 -0.54
N ALA A 174 12.95 18.21 -1.01
CA ALA A 174 12.45 17.10 -0.24
C ALA A 174 13.12 17.24 1.13
N PRO A 175 12.39 17.18 2.25
CA PRO A 175 13.06 17.09 3.53
C PRO A 175 14.09 15.97 3.37
N GLY A 176 15.37 16.25 3.68
CA GLY A 176 16.50 15.32 3.50
C GLY A 176 16.40 14.05 4.38
N ALA A 177 15.19 13.67 4.76
CA ALA A 177 14.83 12.46 5.44
C ALA A 177 15.07 11.26 4.52
N ASP A 178 15.76 10.29 5.08
CA ASP A 178 15.91 8.95 4.53
C ASP A 178 14.53 8.35 4.15
N PRO A 179 14.41 7.67 2.99
CA PRO A 179 13.13 7.12 2.56
C PRO A 179 12.49 6.12 3.53
N MET A 180 13.27 5.31 4.26
CA MET A 180 12.68 4.43 5.29
C MET A 180 12.12 5.25 6.45
N ALA A 181 12.78 6.34 6.86
CA ALA A 181 12.27 7.23 7.90
C ALA A 181 10.95 7.89 7.47
N ALA A 182 10.86 8.37 6.22
CA ALA A 182 9.64 8.97 5.69
C ALA A 182 8.49 7.95 5.54
N ILE A 183 8.79 6.72 5.10
CA ILE A 183 7.81 5.61 5.11
C ILE A 183 7.40 5.29 6.54
N GLY A 184 8.35 5.24 7.49
CA GLY A 184 8.06 5.00 8.91
C GLY A 184 7.05 6.00 9.47
N GLU A 185 7.22 7.28 9.15
CA GLU A 185 6.25 8.32 9.51
C GLU A 185 4.87 8.05 8.89
N LEU A 186 4.80 7.70 7.60
CA LEU A 186 3.54 7.28 6.97
C LEU A 186 2.87 6.11 7.71
N LEU A 187 3.64 5.10 8.11
CA LEU A 187 3.12 3.95 8.87
C LEU A 187 2.58 4.36 10.24
N ARG A 188 3.29 5.26 10.92
CA ARG A 188 2.95 5.77 12.25
C ARG A 188 1.68 6.63 12.21
N VAL A 189 1.59 7.60 11.31
CA VAL A 189 0.39 8.45 11.19
C VAL A 189 -0.84 7.65 10.73
N THR A 190 -0.64 6.63 9.90
CA THR A 190 -1.74 5.71 9.53
C THR A 190 -2.20 4.88 10.72
N ALA A 191 -1.30 4.49 11.62
CA ALA A 191 -1.63 3.72 12.82
C ALA A 191 -2.54 4.50 13.79
N LYS A 192 -2.41 5.83 13.82
CA LYS A 192 -3.23 6.75 14.63
C LYS A 192 -4.69 6.84 14.18
N LEU A 193 -5.04 6.36 12.99
CA LEU A 193 -6.44 6.20 12.61
C LEU A 193 -7.07 5.10 13.48
N GLN A 194 -8.25 5.39 14.05
CA GLN A 194 -8.94 4.54 15.04
C GLN A 194 -10.46 4.50 14.81
N THR A 195 -10.92 4.81 13.60
CA THR A 195 -12.32 4.71 13.19
C THR A 195 -12.73 3.27 12.89
N LEU A 196 -11.80 2.42 12.44
CA LEU A 196 -12.09 1.01 12.15
C LEU A 196 -11.97 0.18 13.43
N ASP A 197 -12.98 -0.67 13.65
CA ASP A 197 -13.02 -1.63 14.76
C ASP A 197 -11.72 -2.48 14.85
N PRO A 198 -11.17 -2.72 16.06
CA PRO A 198 -9.91 -3.45 16.24
C PRO A 198 -9.91 -4.88 15.67
N VAL A 199 -11.04 -5.59 15.75
CA VAL A 199 -11.16 -6.95 15.19
C VAL A 199 -11.07 -6.87 13.66
N LEU A 200 -11.81 -5.95 13.03
CA LEU A 200 -11.71 -5.74 11.58
C LEU A 200 -10.29 -5.36 11.14
N ARG A 201 -9.61 -4.46 11.86
CA ARG A 201 -8.22 -4.07 11.59
C ARG A 201 -7.28 -5.28 11.61
N GLU A 202 -7.44 -6.14 12.60
CA GLU A 202 -6.60 -7.35 12.71
C GLU A 202 -6.91 -8.36 11.61
N LEU A 203 -8.18 -8.55 11.23
CA LEU A 203 -8.57 -9.46 10.16
C LEU A 203 -7.98 -9.05 8.81
N VAL A 204 -8.09 -7.77 8.44
CA VAL A 204 -7.52 -7.28 7.17
C VAL A 204 -5.99 -7.30 7.19
N ARG A 205 -5.37 -6.99 8.34
CA ARG A 205 -3.91 -7.11 8.52
C ARG A 205 -3.46 -8.56 8.31
N MET A 206 -4.14 -9.52 8.94
CA MET A 206 -3.81 -10.94 8.81
C MET A 206 -4.06 -11.46 7.40
N ARG A 207 -5.15 -11.06 6.74
CA ARG A 207 -5.40 -11.42 5.33
C ARG A 207 -4.28 -10.91 4.42
N GLY A 208 -3.86 -9.66 4.56
CA GLY A 208 -2.71 -9.11 3.84
C GLY A 208 -1.39 -9.82 4.16
N ALA A 209 -1.14 -10.14 5.44
CA ALA A 209 0.05 -10.88 5.86
C ALA A 209 0.13 -12.29 5.26
N HIS A 210 -1.02 -12.95 5.05
CA HIS A 210 -1.09 -14.24 4.35
C HIS A 210 -0.81 -14.08 2.85
N HIS A 211 -1.41 -13.08 2.18
CA HIS A 211 -1.13 -12.80 0.77
C HIS A 211 0.34 -12.51 0.51
N HIS A 212 1.00 -11.78 1.40
CA HIS A 212 2.43 -11.44 1.27
C HIS A 212 3.36 -12.49 1.88
N GLN A 213 2.81 -13.54 2.50
CA GLN A 213 3.55 -14.56 3.26
C GLN A 213 4.56 -14.00 4.26
N CYS A 214 4.29 -12.84 4.87
CA CYS A 214 5.18 -12.22 5.85
C CYS A 214 5.17 -13.02 7.17
N ARG A 215 6.23 -13.81 7.43
CA ARG A 215 6.27 -14.71 8.60
C ARG A 215 6.28 -13.93 9.92
N ARG A 216 7.01 -12.81 9.97
CA ARG A 216 7.02 -11.84 11.10
C ARG A 216 5.63 -11.31 11.41
N CYS A 217 4.88 -10.95 10.39
CA CYS A 217 3.54 -10.38 10.55
C CYS A 217 2.53 -11.44 11.03
N GLN A 218 2.71 -12.69 10.60
CA GLN A 218 1.86 -13.80 11.01
C GLN A 218 2.13 -14.26 12.45
N SER A 219 3.33 -13.99 13.00
CA SER A 219 3.71 -14.37 14.37
C SER A 219 3.31 -13.36 15.45
N VAL A 220 2.58 -12.28 15.11
CA VAL A 220 2.17 -11.24 16.05
C VAL A 220 0.66 -11.08 16.11
N ARG A 221 0.12 -10.63 17.26
CA ARG A 221 -1.31 -10.35 17.44
C ARG A 221 -1.57 -9.01 18.10
N SER A 222 -2.63 -8.34 17.64
CA SER A 222 -3.11 -7.10 18.26
C SER A 222 -3.78 -7.38 19.60
N VAL A 223 -3.30 -6.75 20.66
CA VAL A 223 -3.95 -6.80 21.99
C VAL A 223 -5.35 -6.18 21.93
N ALA A 224 -5.49 -5.02 21.27
CA ALA A 224 -6.78 -4.35 21.15
C ALA A 224 -7.83 -5.23 20.45
N ALA A 225 -7.42 -6.02 19.45
CA ALA A 225 -8.32 -6.96 18.78
C ALA A 225 -8.75 -8.10 19.71
N ILE A 226 -7.82 -8.66 20.49
CA ILE A 226 -8.11 -9.72 21.48
C ILE A 226 -9.08 -9.20 22.54
N GLU A 227 -8.81 -8.03 23.11
CA GLU A 227 -9.67 -7.39 24.11
C GLU A 227 -11.04 -7.02 23.54
N SER A 228 -11.13 -6.79 22.23
CA SER A 228 -12.39 -6.54 21.50
C SER A 228 -13.09 -7.82 21.05
N GLY A 229 -12.63 -9.00 21.48
CA GLY A 229 -13.29 -10.28 21.23
C GLY A 229 -12.87 -11.01 19.96
N LEU A 230 -11.68 -10.74 19.43
CA LEU A 230 -11.09 -11.58 18.39
C LEU A 230 -10.93 -13.02 18.89
N ASP A 231 -11.53 -13.97 18.19
CA ASP A 231 -11.42 -15.40 18.46
C ASP A 231 -10.67 -16.14 17.33
N GLU A 232 -10.38 -17.42 17.58
CA GLU A 232 -9.69 -18.28 16.62
C GLU A 232 -10.48 -18.48 15.32
N ALA A 233 -11.82 -18.49 15.40
CA ALA A 233 -12.68 -18.66 14.23
C ALA A 233 -12.59 -17.45 13.29
N ALA A 234 -12.55 -16.23 13.83
CA ALA A 234 -12.34 -15.01 13.08
C ALA A 234 -10.93 -15.00 12.44
N LEU A 235 -9.90 -15.43 13.17
CA LEU A 235 -8.55 -15.56 12.60
C LEU A 235 -8.47 -16.56 11.45
N GLU A 236 -9.17 -17.69 11.54
CA GLU A 236 -9.22 -18.67 10.45
C GLU A 236 -9.99 -18.12 9.24
N ALA A 237 -11.03 -17.30 9.49
CA ALA A 237 -11.74 -16.56 8.46
C ALA A 237 -10.83 -15.55 7.72
N ALA A 238 -9.76 -15.05 8.35
CA ALA A 238 -8.77 -14.20 7.71
C ALA A 238 -7.80 -14.94 6.78
N ARG A 239 -7.83 -16.28 6.67
CA ARG A 239 -7.01 -17.00 5.68
C ARG A 239 -7.57 -16.84 4.26
N PRO A 240 -6.70 -16.64 3.24
CA PRO A 240 -7.13 -16.65 1.85
C PRO A 240 -7.91 -17.92 1.49
N GLY A 241 -9.05 -17.75 0.83
CA GLY A 241 -9.94 -18.86 0.45
C GLY A 241 -10.96 -19.29 1.52
N SER A 242 -10.85 -18.81 2.77
CA SER A 242 -11.86 -19.06 3.80
C SER A 242 -13.17 -18.31 3.51
N THR A 243 -14.30 -18.97 3.79
CA THR A 243 -15.64 -18.36 3.71
C THR A 243 -16.01 -17.68 5.02
N VAL A 244 -16.50 -16.45 4.95
CA VAL A 244 -16.91 -15.67 6.13
C VAL A 244 -18.42 -15.44 6.09
N SER A 245 -19.10 -15.67 7.21
CA SER A 245 -20.56 -15.65 7.29
C SER A 245 -21.17 -14.29 7.69
N SER A 246 -20.37 -13.33 8.17
CA SER A 246 -20.84 -12.01 8.61
C SER A 246 -20.64 -10.94 7.53
N GLY A 247 -21.64 -10.09 7.29
CA GLY A 247 -21.65 -9.11 6.19
C GLY A 247 -20.47 -8.14 6.24
N ARG A 248 -20.21 -7.55 7.42
CA ARG A 248 -19.14 -6.56 7.61
C ARG A 248 -17.71 -7.13 7.49
N GLN A 249 -17.43 -8.28 8.10
CA GLN A 249 -16.10 -8.91 7.97
C GLN A 249 -15.89 -9.44 6.55
N GLN A 250 -16.95 -10.01 5.93
CA GLN A 250 -16.89 -10.45 4.53
C GLN A 250 -16.58 -9.27 3.60
N ALA A 251 -17.25 -8.13 3.77
CA ALA A 251 -17.01 -6.93 2.97
C ALA A 251 -15.54 -6.46 3.11
N ALA A 252 -15.05 -6.36 4.35
CA ALA A 252 -13.68 -5.92 4.62
C ALA A 252 -12.61 -6.88 4.03
N LEU A 253 -12.82 -8.19 4.13
CA LEU A 253 -11.91 -9.18 3.56
C LEU A 253 -11.99 -9.23 2.03
N ALA A 254 -13.18 -9.09 1.44
CA ALA A 254 -13.35 -9.02 -0.01
C ALA A 254 -12.71 -7.76 -0.60
N LEU A 255 -12.84 -6.61 0.06
CA LEU A 255 -12.13 -5.38 -0.34
C LEU A 255 -10.60 -5.55 -0.15
N THR A 256 -10.14 -6.22 0.91
CA THR A 256 -8.71 -6.55 1.07
C THR A 256 -8.19 -7.37 -0.11
N ASP A 257 -8.91 -8.43 -0.48
CA ASP A 257 -8.54 -9.29 -1.61
C ASP A 257 -8.54 -8.51 -2.94
N ALA A 258 -9.57 -7.70 -3.20
CA ALA A 258 -9.69 -6.88 -4.40
C ALA A 258 -8.60 -5.81 -4.53
N VAL A 259 -8.08 -5.31 -3.40
CA VAL A 259 -7.00 -4.31 -3.37
C VAL A 259 -5.64 -4.96 -3.54
N LEU A 260 -5.38 -6.10 -2.89
CA LEU A 260 -4.02 -6.67 -2.79
C LEU A 260 -3.71 -7.73 -3.85
N VAL A 261 -4.72 -8.39 -4.43
CA VAL A 261 -4.50 -9.53 -5.34
C VAL A 261 -4.85 -9.15 -6.77
N GLY A 262 -3.89 -9.34 -7.68
CA GLY A 262 -4.11 -9.10 -9.12
C GLY A 262 -4.44 -7.65 -9.46
N ARG A 263 -5.26 -7.47 -10.51
CA ARG A 263 -5.79 -6.15 -10.93
C ARG A 263 -6.79 -5.65 -9.90
N VAL A 264 -6.76 -4.35 -9.61
CA VAL A 264 -7.73 -3.74 -8.70
C VAL A 264 -9.06 -3.56 -9.42
N GLU A 265 -10.01 -4.43 -9.10
CA GLU A 265 -11.34 -4.47 -9.68
C GLU A 265 -12.39 -4.64 -8.57
N LEU A 266 -13.06 -3.53 -8.21
CA LEU A 266 -14.18 -3.55 -7.27
C LEU A 266 -15.49 -3.55 -8.08
N SER A 267 -16.21 -4.68 -8.01
CA SER A 267 -17.53 -4.83 -8.64
C SER A 267 -18.57 -3.88 -8.02
N ASP A 268 -19.63 -3.56 -8.75
CA ASP A 268 -20.75 -2.76 -8.20
C ASP A 268 -21.31 -3.36 -6.90
N ALA A 269 -21.45 -4.69 -6.86
CA ALA A 269 -21.93 -5.41 -5.69
C ALA A 269 -20.98 -5.27 -4.47
N LEU A 270 -19.66 -5.30 -4.69
CA LEU A 270 -18.70 -5.08 -3.60
C LEU A 270 -18.74 -3.63 -3.11
N VAL A 271 -18.86 -2.65 -4.02
CA VAL A 271 -18.99 -1.23 -3.64
C VAL A 271 -20.26 -1.02 -2.82
N GLU A 272 -21.41 -1.54 -3.26
CA GLU A 272 -22.68 -1.46 -2.53
C GLU A 272 -22.59 -2.13 -1.16
N GLN A 273 -21.95 -3.30 -1.08
CA GLN A 273 -21.73 -3.99 0.18
C GLN A 273 -20.85 -3.16 1.13
N ILE A 274 -19.77 -2.55 0.63
CA ILE A 274 -18.91 -1.68 1.43
C ILE A 274 -19.68 -0.44 1.92
N HIS A 275 -20.48 0.19 1.07
CA HIS A 275 -21.31 1.34 1.45
C HIS A 275 -22.39 0.98 2.48
N THR A 276 -22.85 -0.27 2.48
CA THR A 276 -23.81 -0.78 3.46
C THR A 276 -23.17 -1.08 4.80
N GLU A 277 -21.97 -1.67 4.77
CA GLU A 277 -21.34 -2.27 5.94
C GLU A 277 -20.34 -1.35 6.65
N LEU A 278 -19.75 -0.37 5.96
CA LEU A 278 -18.74 0.56 6.49
C LEU A 278 -19.20 2.02 6.36
N THR A 279 -18.70 2.88 7.22
CA THR A 279 -18.74 4.33 6.99
C THR A 279 -17.65 4.76 6.00
N ALA A 280 -17.79 5.95 5.42
CA ALA A 280 -16.77 6.52 4.54
C ALA A 280 -15.40 6.67 5.23
N ALA A 281 -15.38 7.10 6.50
CA ALA A 281 -14.14 7.22 7.27
C ALA A 281 -13.48 5.85 7.50
N GLU A 282 -14.27 4.84 7.85
CA GLU A 282 -13.80 3.47 8.04
C GLU A 282 -13.22 2.87 6.75
N ALA A 283 -13.85 3.12 5.59
CA ALA A 283 -13.36 2.65 4.31
C ALA A 283 -12.04 3.34 3.90
N VAL A 284 -11.91 4.65 4.13
CA VAL A 284 -10.64 5.36 3.90
C VAL A 284 -9.55 4.84 4.83
N GLU A 285 -9.85 4.72 6.12
CA GLU A 285 -8.90 4.15 7.09
C GLU A 285 -8.48 2.74 6.67
N MET A 286 -9.42 1.89 6.27
CA MET A 286 -9.12 0.52 5.87
C MET A 286 -8.16 0.49 4.68
N VAL A 287 -8.40 1.28 3.63
CA VAL A 287 -7.51 1.33 2.45
C VAL A 287 -6.13 1.89 2.82
N CYS A 288 -6.04 2.94 3.66
CA CYS A 288 -4.77 3.43 4.19
C CYS A 288 -4.05 2.35 5.02
N TYR A 289 -4.79 1.61 5.84
CA TYR A 289 -4.26 0.55 6.68
C TYR A 289 -3.75 -0.63 5.86
N LEU A 290 -4.37 -0.96 4.72
CA LEU A 290 -3.83 -1.93 3.77
C LEU A 290 -2.45 -1.51 3.26
N MET A 291 -2.26 -0.25 2.85
CA MET A 291 -0.94 0.27 2.47
C MET A 291 0.06 0.17 3.62
N ARG A 292 -0.31 0.60 4.83
CA ARG A 292 0.55 0.49 6.02
C ARG A 292 1.05 -0.94 6.22
N ASN A 293 0.14 -1.91 6.27
CA ASN A 293 0.51 -3.29 6.55
C ASN A 293 1.28 -3.93 5.38
N SER A 294 1.06 -3.45 4.15
CA SER A 294 1.78 -3.90 2.96
C SER A 294 3.22 -3.41 2.88
N ALA A 295 3.66 -2.50 3.77
CA ALA A 295 5.07 -2.18 3.92
C ALA A 295 5.90 -3.40 4.34
N ASN A 296 5.26 -4.45 4.87
CA ASN A 296 5.89 -5.74 5.08
C ASN A 296 6.52 -6.34 3.81
N LYS A 297 6.02 -5.98 2.62
CA LYS A 297 6.58 -6.43 1.34
C LYS A 297 8.04 -5.98 1.17
N ILE A 298 8.43 -4.84 1.75
CA ILE A 298 9.83 -4.40 1.76
C ILE A 298 10.68 -5.44 2.51
N ALA A 299 10.29 -5.82 3.73
CA ALA A 299 11.00 -6.82 4.51
C ALA A 299 11.02 -8.20 3.82
N VAL A 300 9.88 -8.63 3.25
CA VAL A 300 9.78 -9.90 2.52
C VAL A 300 10.68 -9.92 1.29
N ALA A 301 10.74 -8.82 0.51
CA ALA A 301 11.62 -8.71 -0.65
C ALA A 301 13.08 -9.02 -0.27
N PHE A 302 13.55 -8.49 0.86
CA PHE A 302 14.89 -8.71 1.40
C PHE A 302 15.04 -10.01 2.22
N GLY A 303 13.99 -10.83 2.35
CA GLY A 303 14.00 -12.03 3.20
C GLY A 303 14.17 -11.73 4.69
N ALA A 304 13.93 -10.49 5.11
CA ALA A 304 14.08 -9.97 6.48
C ALA A 304 12.80 -10.13 7.33
N ASP A 305 11.90 -11.02 6.91
CA ASP A 305 10.59 -11.23 7.53
C ASP A 305 10.54 -12.42 8.50
N ALA A 306 11.68 -12.83 9.08
CA ALA A 306 11.70 -13.95 10.03
C ALA A 306 10.64 -13.81 11.14
N ALA A 307 9.94 -14.90 11.44
CA ALA A 307 8.98 -14.96 12.52
C ALA A 307 9.63 -14.53 13.84
N ILE A 308 8.92 -13.76 14.64
CA ILE A 308 9.43 -13.30 15.95
C ILE A 308 9.44 -14.45 16.95
N VAL A 309 8.39 -15.28 16.90
CA VAL A 309 8.22 -16.48 17.73
C VAL A 309 7.94 -17.69 16.84
N SER A 310 8.39 -18.87 17.28
CA SER A 310 8.17 -20.16 16.59
C SER A 310 6.89 -20.88 17.02
N GLU A 311 6.37 -20.57 18.22
CA GLU A 311 5.09 -21.07 18.75
C GLU A 311 4.31 -19.91 19.38
N GLY A 312 2.98 -19.96 19.29
CA GLY A 312 2.11 -18.92 19.83
C GLY A 312 2.24 -17.57 19.11
N PHE A 313 2.06 -16.49 19.85
CA PHE A 313 2.10 -15.12 19.34
C PHE A 313 2.88 -14.20 20.27
N GLU A 314 3.56 -13.24 19.66
CA GLU A 314 3.98 -12.01 20.35
C GLU A 314 2.85 -10.99 20.27
N TYR A 315 2.60 -10.25 21.35
CA TYR A 315 1.49 -9.32 21.45
C TYR A 315 1.93 -7.89 21.18
N GLN A 316 1.13 -7.15 20.43
CA GLN A 316 1.44 -5.79 20.02
C GLN A 316 0.31 -4.82 20.34
N VAL A 317 0.70 -3.63 20.80
CA VAL A 317 -0.16 -2.45 20.93
C VAL A 317 0.30 -1.37 19.96
N ILE A 318 -0.64 -0.53 19.53
CA ILE A 318 -0.33 0.74 18.89
C ILE A 318 -0.56 1.81 19.95
N ASP A 319 0.47 2.58 20.29
CA ASP A 319 0.36 3.65 21.29
C ASP A 319 -0.32 4.91 20.73
N ALA A 320 -0.43 5.95 21.56
CA ALA A 320 -1.08 7.21 21.17
C ALA A 320 -0.30 7.94 20.06
N GLU A 321 1.01 7.71 19.98
CA GLU A 321 1.91 8.24 18.98
C GLU A 321 1.85 7.44 17.67
N GLY A 322 1.20 6.28 17.64
CA GLY A 322 1.08 5.41 16.47
C GLY A 322 2.21 4.39 16.33
N GLU A 323 3.08 4.28 17.34
CA GLU A 323 4.18 3.32 17.36
C GLU A 323 3.66 1.92 17.70
N THR A 324 4.24 0.90 17.04
CA THR A 324 3.91 -0.50 17.32
C THR A 324 4.87 -1.03 18.38
N ILE A 325 4.36 -1.33 19.57
CA ILE A 325 5.13 -1.78 20.73
C ILE A 325 4.78 -3.23 21.03
N THR A 326 5.82 -4.05 21.23
CA THR A 326 5.68 -5.41 21.75
C THR A 326 5.42 -5.37 23.26
N VAL A 327 4.44 -6.14 23.72
CA VAL A 327 4.07 -6.28 25.13
C VAL A 327 3.96 -7.75 25.53
N ASP A 328 4.01 -8.00 26.84
CA ASP A 328 3.74 -9.32 27.41
C ASP A 328 2.28 -9.74 27.15
N HIS A 329 2.00 -11.04 27.25
CA HIS A 329 0.66 -11.59 27.07
C HIS A 329 -0.36 -10.84 27.95
N PRO A 330 -1.45 -10.28 27.36
CA PRO A 330 -2.48 -9.62 28.13
C PRO A 330 -3.08 -10.64 29.11
N GLN A 331 -2.93 -10.41 30.42
CA GLN A 331 -3.55 -11.27 31.43
C GLN A 331 -5.06 -11.00 31.39
N PRO A 332 -5.92 -12.04 31.42
CA PRO A 332 -7.35 -11.82 31.58
C PRO A 332 -7.59 -11.07 32.90
N ALA A 333 -8.39 -10.00 32.83
CA ALA A 333 -8.81 -9.21 33.99
C ALA A 333 -9.70 -10.01 34.96
#